data_AF-A0A927S7P8-F1
#
_entry.id   AF-A0A927S7P8-F1
#
_cell.length_a   1.000
_cell.length_b   1.000
_cell.length_c   1.000
_cell.angle_alpha   90.00
_cell.angle_beta   90.00
_cell.angle_gamma   90.00
#
_symmetry.space_group_name_H-M   'P 1'
#
loop_
_entity.id
_entity.type
_entity.pdbx_description
1 polymer ?
#
loop_
_entity_poly.entity_id
_entity_poly.type
_entity_poly.pdbx_seq_one_letter_code
_entity_poly.pdbx_strand_id
1 'polypeptide(L)'
;MRRFFIYALSFLLLFSLSGCTKSETVLLIEKKISDLGDITLESGDALEDIAKMFDNVNAAESRLVNNASVFFNAKIRYAQLCIDDIGSVSLDSKEKIDHAKSAVDLLTEEECIHLDNINILNSAVEKYDVLKEKKVKETQAKLKNLNKEYDEFTGLTMYKPKVLPKYVNTRCYLLPIIGVIESDGITIPVLAVNYVYYGDDWIFFENCTVKADDIVMDQHFEYFDVNREIAHGDVYEFAQVVFPYIGEISGELEETIHTLRAIANSQKTMVRFSGENHLHTFTVNAADKAAIKEILDIFEGLILAFDDSVEFEILLQKIQL
;
A
#
# COMPACT_ATOMS: atom_id res chain seq x y z
N MET A 1 6.76 59.12 82.77
CA MET A 1 6.74 57.87 81.98
C MET A 1 5.97 58.15 80.71
N ARG A 2 6.64 58.44 79.58
CA ARG A 2 7.24 57.50 78.61
C ARG A 2 6.10 56.86 77.76
N ARG A 3 5.70 57.43 76.63
CA ARG A 3 6.30 57.42 75.25
C ARG A 3 5.38 56.57 74.32
N PHE A 4 4.97 57.06 73.14
CA PHE A 4 5.34 56.62 71.77
C PHE A 4 4.03 56.37 70.97
N PHE A 5 3.86 56.44 69.64
CA PHE A 5 4.67 56.74 68.45
C PHE A 5 3.68 57.06 67.29
N ILE A 6 4.08 57.92 66.34
CA ILE A 6 3.46 58.14 65.01
C ILE A 6 4.27 57.34 63.97
N TYR A 7 3.63 56.53 63.12
CA TYR A 7 4.11 56.08 61.79
C TYR A 7 2.86 55.73 60.95
N ALA A 8 2.51 56.41 59.85
CA ALA A 8 3.20 56.59 58.56
C ALA A 8 3.07 55.36 57.61
N LEU A 9 2.07 55.43 56.73
CA LEU A 9 2.13 55.14 55.29
C LEU A 9 3.24 54.17 54.82
N SER A 10 2.89 52.91 54.59
CA SER A 10 3.55 52.03 53.60
C SER A 10 2.91 50.63 53.59
N PHE A 11 1.66 50.51 53.11
CA PHE A 11 1.30 49.27 52.43
C PHE A 11 1.64 49.47 50.97
N LEU A 12 2.86 49.04 50.67
CA LEU A 12 3.47 49.04 49.36
C LEU A 12 2.54 48.26 48.43
N LEU A 13 1.92 49.02 47.53
CA LEU A 13 1.20 48.55 46.36
C LEU A 13 2.24 47.92 45.41
N LEU A 14 2.73 46.73 45.74
CA LEU A 14 3.48 45.84 44.85
C LEU A 14 2.55 44.77 44.29
N PHE A 15 1.46 45.19 43.65
CA PHE A 15 0.99 44.52 42.43
C PHE A 15 1.63 45.26 41.25
N SER A 16 2.96 45.23 41.23
CA SER A 16 3.71 45.69 40.07
C SER A 16 3.48 44.67 38.95
N LEU A 17 2.70 45.09 37.95
CA LEU A 17 2.90 44.72 36.55
C LEU A 17 3.20 43.23 36.34
N SER A 18 2.18 42.37 36.42
CA SER A 18 2.16 41.18 35.57
C SER A 18 2.02 41.68 34.13
N GLY A 19 3.12 42.19 33.57
CA GLY A 19 3.23 42.40 32.14
C GLY A 19 2.84 41.10 31.46
N CYS A 20 2.14 41.22 30.34
CA CYS A 20 1.93 40.12 29.40
C CYS A 20 3.29 39.56 28.95
N THR A 21 3.94 38.75 29.76
CA THR A 21 5.09 37.96 29.35
C THR A 21 4.54 36.68 28.76
N LYS A 22 4.73 36.51 27.44
CA LYS A 22 4.38 35.27 26.73
C LYS A 22 5.06 34.08 27.41
N SER A 23 4.36 32.94 27.46
CA SER A 23 4.98 31.70 27.93
C SER A 23 6.05 31.21 26.95
N GLU A 24 6.96 30.37 27.43
CA GLU A 24 8.01 29.77 26.59
C GLU A 24 7.42 29.00 25.41
N THR A 25 6.29 28.31 25.63
CA THR A 25 5.53 27.60 24.58
C THR A 25 5.04 28.55 23.50
N VAL A 26 4.45 29.70 23.86
CA VAL A 26 4.00 30.71 22.88
C VAL A 26 5.18 31.22 22.05
N LEU A 27 6.32 31.51 22.67
CA LEU A 27 7.53 31.96 21.93
C LEU A 27 8.06 30.88 20.98
N LEU A 28 8.01 29.61 21.39
CA LEU A 28 8.43 28.49 20.55
C LEU A 28 7.48 28.28 19.36
N ILE A 29 6.17 28.42 19.56
CA ILE A 29 5.17 28.42 18.47
C ILE A 29 5.51 29.52 17.46
N GLU A 30 5.72 30.76 17.92
CA GLU A 30 6.04 31.89 17.04
C GLU A 30 7.32 31.64 16.23
N LYS A 31 8.33 31.05 16.87
CA LYS A 31 9.57 30.68 16.20
C LYS A 31 9.33 29.61 15.12
N LYS A 32 8.69 28.49 15.46
CA LYS A 32 8.40 27.41 14.50
C LYS A 32 7.57 27.90 13.31
N ILE A 33 6.59 28.77 13.54
CA ILE A 33 5.81 29.40 12.46
C ILE A 33 6.71 30.25 11.55
N SER A 34 7.64 31.00 12.13
CA SER A 34 8.59 31.83 11.36
C SER A 34 9.58 30.99 10.54
N ASP A 35 9.88 29.78 11.01
CA ASP A 35 10.81 28.84 10.39
C ASP A 35 10.15 27.97 9.29
N LEU A 36 8.82 28.04 9.08
CA LEU A 36 8.08 27.21 8.11
C LEU A 36 8.56 27.37 6.65
N GLY A 37 9.05 28.55 6.28
CA GLY A 37 9.48 28.84 4.91
C GLY A 37 8.33 28.75 3.89
N ASP A 38 8.64 28.32 2.66
CA ASP A 38 7.65 28.09 1.61
C ASP A 38 6.89 26.78 1.87
N ILE A 39 5.56 26.83 1.73
CA ILE A 39 4.71 25.66 1.95
C ILE A 39 4.72 24.75 0.72
N THR A 40 5.03 23.48 0.94
CA THR A 40 5.15 22.41 -0.07
C THR A 40 4.38 21.15 0.37
N LEU A 41 4.38 20.10 -0.45
CA LEU A 41 3.78 18.80 -0.09
C LEU A 41 4.45 18.13 1.13
N GLU A 42 5.69 18.51 1.44
CA GLU A 42 6.46 17.97 2.57
C GLU A 42 6.23 18.75 3.89
N SER A 43 5.40 19.79 3.87
CA SER A 43 5.19 20.66 5.04
C SER A 43 4.29 20.03 6.13
N GLY A 44 3.74 18.84 5.90
CA GLY A 44 2.76 18.19 6.79
C GLY A 44 3.22 18.04 8.23
N ASP A 45 4.34 17.38 8.47
CA ASP A 45 4.87 17.12 9.81
C ASP A 45 5.10 18.40 10.60
N ALA A 46 5.66 19.43 9.96
CA ALA A 46 5.93 20.71 10.60
C ALA A 46 4.64 21.44 11.01
N LEU A 47 3.59 21.34 10.19
CA LEU A 47 2.28 21.94 10.48
C LEU A 47 1.54 21.19 11.59
N GLU A 48 1.60 19.85 11.58
CA GLU A 48 1.01 19.01 12.63
C GLU A 48 1.71 19.24 13.97
N ASP A 49 3.04 19.35 13.98
CA ASP A 49 3.82 19.70 15.17
C ASP A 49 3.35 21.02 15.79
N ILE A 50 3.16 22.06 14.97
CA ILE A 50 2.67 23.36 15.44
C ILE A 50 1.22 23.25 15.94
N ALA A 51 0.36 22.51 15.24
CA ALA A 51 -1.03 22.28 15.66
C ALA A 51 -1.09 21.63 17.06
N LYS A 52 -0.30 20.56 17.28
CA LYS A 52 -0.18 19.91 18.60
C LYS A 52 0.32 20.87 19.68
N MET A 53 1.18 21.83 19.35
CA MET A 53 1.60 22.85 20.32
C MET A 53 0.46 23.80 20.69
N PHE A 54 -0.41 24.15 19.73
CA PHE A 54 -1.61 24.95 20.01
C PHE A 54 -2.59 24.22 20.94
N ASP A 55 -2.72 22.89 20.84
CA ASP A 55 -3.55 22.09 21.74
C ASP A 55 -3.06 22.11 23.20
N ASN A 56 -1.77 22.40 23.40
CA ASN A 56 -1.13 22.45 24.71
C ASN A 56 -1.15 23.83 25.38
N VAL A 57 -1.70 24.86 24.72
CA VAL A 57 -1.86 26.21 25.28
C VAL A 57 -3.34 26.56 25.43
N ASN A 58 -3.67 27.39 26.43
CA ASN A 58 -5.06 27.81 26.61
C ASN A 58 -5.44 28.97 25.67
N ALA A 59 -6.74 29.25 25.53
CA ALA A 59 -7.24 30.29 24.63
C ALA A 59 -6.69 31.71 24.89
N ALA A 60 -6.27 32.05 26.11
CA ALA A 60 -5.64 33.34 26.39
C ALA A 60 -4.20 33.38 25.87
N GLU A 61 -3.47 32.27 25.97
CA GLU A 61 -2.11 32.11 25.43
C GLU A 61 -2.11 32.03 23.90
N SER A 62 -3.05 31.31 23.27
CA SER A 62 -3.14 31.24 21.80
C SER A 62 -3.33 32.62 21.17
N ARG A 63 -4.05 33.53 21.84
CA ARG A 63 -4.23 34.93 21.40
C ARG A 63 -2.96 35.77 21.45
N LEU A 64 -1.92 35.32 22.16
CA LEU A 64 -0.62 36.01 22.25
C LEU A 64 0.35 35.59 21.13
N VAL A 65 0.00 34.59 20.32
CA VAL A 65 0.78 34.18 19.13
C VAL A 65 0.53 35.19 18.01
N ASN A 66 1.48 36.12 17.83
CA ASN A 66 1.32 37.28 16.95
C ASN A 66 1.33 36.92 15.46
N ASN A 67 1.94 35.79 15.10
CA ASN A 67 2.01 35.29 13.72
C ASN A 67 1.06 34.10 13.46
N ALA A 68 0.03 33.91 14.29
CA ALA A 68 -0.95 32.83 14.12
C ALA A 68 -1.65 32.87 12.74
N SER A 69 -1.82 34.06 12.13
CA SER A 69 -2.36 34.19 10.78
C SER A 69 -1.46 33.57 9.70
N VAL A 70 -0.14 33.53 9.91
CA VAL A 70 0.80 32.85 9.01
C VAL A 70 0.57 31.34 9.06
N PHE A 71 0.40 30.78 10.26
CA PHE A 71 0.09 29.37 10.43
C PHE A 71 -1.26 28.98 9.82
N PHE A 72 -2.31 29.78 10.07
CA PHE A 72 -3.62 29.63 9.44
C PHE A 72 -3.48 29.55 7.90
N ASN A 73 -2.83 30.54 7.29
CA ASN A 73 -2.65 30.58 5.83
C ASN A 73 -1.79 29.41 5.33
N ALA A 74 -0.82 28.96 6.13
CA ALA A 74 0.03 27.84 5.78
C ALA A 74 -0.74 26.52 5.72
N LYS A 75 -1.64 26.26 6.69
CA LYS A 75 -2.49 25.07 6.66
C LYS A 75 -3.44 25.07 5.46
N ILE A 76 -4.08 26.20 5.16
CA ILE A 76 -4.93 26.34 3.97
C ILE A 76 -4.13 26.07 2.70
N ARG A 77 -2.95 26.69 2.57
CA ARG A 77 -2.08 26.49 1.41
C ARG A 77 -1.64 25.04 1.26
N TYR A 78 -1.31 24.38 2.36
CA TYR A 78 -0.91 22.98 2.38
C TYR A 78 -2.05 22.06 1.92
N ALA A 79 -3.25 22.22 2.50
CA ALA A 79 -4.43 21.47 2.08
C ALA A 79 -4.76 21.68 0.59
N GLN A 80 -4.66 22.91 0.09
CA GLN A 80 -4.84 23.20 -1.33
C GLN A 80 -3.84 22.43 -2.21
N LEU A 81 -2.56 22.42 -1.83
CA LEU A 81 -1.51 21.71 -2.57
C LEU A 81 -1.75 20.20 -2.60
N CYS A 82 -2.08 19.58 -1.47
CA CYS A 82 -2.36 18.15 -1.40
C CYS A 82 -3.58 17.77 -2.25
N ILE A 83 -4.64 18.59 -2.23
CA ILE A 83 -5.82 18.36 -3.07
C ILE A 83 -5.50 18.50 -4.56
N ASP A 84 -4.72 19.52 -4.93
CA ASP A 84 -4.32 19.73 -6.33
C ASP A 84 -3.42 18.60 -6.83
N ASP A 85 -2.59 18.01 -5.96
CA ASP A 85 -1.70 16.89 -6.31
C ASP A 85 -2.44 15.58 -6.63
N ILE A 86 -3.70 15.41 -6.18
CA ILE A 86 -4.54 14.24 -6.54
C ILE A 86 -4.57 14.04 -8.06
N GLY A 87 -4.72 15.14 -8.82
CA GLY A 87 -4.76 15.12 -10.27
C GLY A 87 -5.86 14.23 -10.84
N SER A 88 -5.51 13.40 -11.83
CA SER A 88 -6.46 12.46 -12.44
C SER A 88 -6.67 11.23 -11.56
N VAL A 89 -7.89 11.09 -11.02
CA VAL A 89 -8.25 9.97 -10.13
C VAL A 89 -8.25 8.62 -10.87
N SER A 90 -7.48 7.68 -10.33
CA SER A 90 -7.35 6.27 -10.72
C SER A 90 -7.25 5.37 -9.47
N LEU A 91 -7.08 4.06 -9.62
CA LEU A 91 -6.88 3.14 -8.49
C LEU A 91 -5.55 3.37 -7.76
N ASP A 92 -4.57 4.02 -8.41
CA ASP A 92 -3.28 4.38 -7.80
C ASP A 92 -3.38 5.69 -6.98
N SER A 93 -4.53 6.37 -6.99
CA SER A 93 -4.70 7.67 -6.32
C SER A 93 -4.95 7.58 -4.81
N LYS A 94 -4.98 6.37 -4.22
CA LYS A 94 -5.34 6.16 -2.81
C LYS A 94 -4.49 7.01 -1.86
N GLU A 95 -3.17 6.89 -1.97
CA GLU A 95 -2.22 7.59 -1.10
C GLU A 95 -2.38 9.11 -1.18
N LYS A 96 -2.53 9.65 -2.39
CA LYS A 96 -2.75 11.09 -2.61
C LYS A 96 -4.08 11.58 -2.03
N ILE A 97 -5.14 10.78 -2.17
CA ILE A 97 -6.45 11.10 -1.58
C ILE A 97 -6.35 11.09 -0.05
N ASP A 98 -5.71 10.08 0.54
CA ASP A 98 -5.55 9.97 1.98
C ASP A 98 -4.67 11.10 2.52
N HIS A 99 -3.59 11.46 1.82
CA HIS A 99 -2.75 12.61 2.15
C HIS A 99 -3.53 13.92 2.13
N ALA A 100 -4.37 14.13 1.11
CA ALA A 100 -5.25 15.29 1.02
C ALA A 100 -6.31 15.31 2.13
N LYS A 101 -6.89 14.16 2.51
CA LYS A 101 -7.80 14.07 3.66
C LYS A 101 -7.09 14.47 4.95
N SER A 102 -5.90 13.91 5.22
CA SER A 102 -5.12 14.28 6.40
C SER A 102 -4.76 15.77 6.44
N ALA A 103 -4.46 16.39 5.29
CA ALA A 103 -4.21 17.82 5.21
C ALA A 103 -5.46 18.67 5.52
N VAL A 104 -6.66 18.20 5.13
CA VAL A 104 -7.94 18.82 5.49
C VAL A 104 -8.28 18.60 6.96
N ASP A 105 -7.96 17.44 7.53
CA ASP A 105 -8.20 17.12 8.95
C ASP A 105 -7.37 18.01 9.91
N LEU A 106 -6.29 18.63 9.42
CA LEU A 106 -5.53 19.65 10.16
C LEU A 106 -6.26 21.01 10.25
N LEU A 107 -7.33 21.21 9.48
CA LEU A 107 -8.14 22.42 9.48
C LEU A 107 -9.31 22.32 10.46
N THR A 108 -9.67 23.44 11.08
CA THR A 108 -10.96 23.57 11.78
C THR A 108 -12.11 23.77 10.79
N GLU A 109 -13.35 23.61 11.25
CA GLU A 109 -14.53 23.88 10.41
C GLU A 109 -14.53 25.32 9.87
N GLU A 110 -14.09 26.30 10.68
CA GLU A 110 -13.98 27.70 10.28
C GLU A 110 -12.85 27.96 9.29
N GLU A 111 -11.81 27.13 9.29
CA GLU A 111 -10.71 27.21 8.32
C GLU A 111 -11.12 26.61 6.97
N CYS A 112 -11.86 25.50 6.99
CA CYS A 112 -12.33 24.81 5.79
C CYS A 112 -13.15 25.70 4.84
N ILE A 113 -13.79 26.76 5.33
CA ILE A 113 -14.52 27.72 4.48
C ILE A 113 -13.61 28.48 3.50
N HIS A 114 -12.30 28.54 3.77
CA HIS A 114 -11.30 29.19 2.93
C HIS A 114 -10.64 28.22 1.93
N LEU A 115 -11.05 26.96 1.94
CA LEU A 115 -10.53 25.91 1.07
C LEU A 115 -11.35 25.83 -0.22
N ASP A 116 -10.97 26.63 -1.21
CA ASP A 116 -11.72 26.76 -2.47
C ASP A 116 -11.80 25.46 -3.32
N ASN A 117 -10.88 24.51 -3.11
CA ASN A 117 -10.79 23.27 -3.88
C ASN A 117 -11.30 22.01 -3.15
N ILE A 118 -11.97 22.14 -1.99
CA ILE A 118 -12.51 20.97 -1.25
C ILE A 118 -13.42 20.07 -2.08
N ASN A 119 -14.15 20.65 -3.05
CA ASN A 119 -15.00 19.88 -3.97
C ASN A 119 -14.22 18.90 -4.86
N ILE A 120 -12.94 19.18 -5.13
CA ILE A 120 -12.05 18.26 -5.87
C ILE A 120 -11.78 17.01 -5.04
N LEU A 121 -11.49 17.17 -3.74
CA LEU A 121 -11.30 16.04 -2.83
C LEU A 121 -12.56 15.17 -2.73
N ASN A 122 -13.72 15.80 -2.50
CA ASN A 122 -15.00 15.06 -2.41
C ASN A 122 -15.30 14.28 -3.70
N SER A 123 -15.14 14.92 -4.86
CA SER A 123 -15.32 14.25 -6.16
C SER A 123 -14.29 13.14 -6.37
N ALA A 124 -13.07 13.30 -5.86
CA ALA A 124 -12.02 12.30 -5.98
C ALA A 124 -12.31 11.06 -5.13
N VAL A 125 -12.78 11.25 -3.90
CA VAL A 125 -13.21 10.16 -3.02
C VAL A 125 -14.34 9.37 -3.67
N GLU A 126 -15.43 10.04 -4.09
CA GLU A 126 -16.57 9.38 -4.74
C GLU A 126 -16.15 8.61 -6.00
N LYS A 127 -15.30 9.22 -6.84
CA LYS A 127 -14.81 8.57 -8.06
C LYS A 127 -13.92 7.38 -7.75
N TYR A 128 -13.06 7.48 -6.74
CA TYR A 128 -12.19 6.39 -6.32
C TYR A 128 -13.02 5.20 -5.81
N ASP A 129 -14.03 5.45 -4.96
CA ASP A 129 -14.91 4.41 -4.43
C ASP A 129 -15.66 3.68 -5.56
N VAL A 130 -16.18 4.42 -6.56
CA VAL A 130 -16.82 3.82 -7.73
C VAL A 130 -15.85 2.96 -8.56
N LEU A 131 -14.60 3.42 -8.75
CA LEU A 131 -13.57 2.66 -9.47
C LEU A 131 -13.23 1.36 -8.72
N LYS A 132 -13.09 1.46 -7.41
CA LYS A 132 -12.79 0.34 -6.53
C LYS A 132 -13.90 -0.70 -6.54
N GLU A 133 -15.15 -0.29 -6.30
CA GLU A 133 -16.32 -1.18 -6.37
C GLU A 133 -16.40 -1.91 -7.71
N LYS A 134 -16.16 -1.18 -8.81
CA LYS A 134 -16.16 -1.76 -10.15
C LYS A 134 -15.06 -2.81 -10.30
N LYS A 135 -13.84 -2.51 -9.86
CA LYS A 135 -12.71 -3.44 -9.90
C LYS A 135 -12.99 -4.70 -9.07
N VAL A 136 -13.55 -4.56 -7.86
CA VAL A 136 -13.92 -5.69 -7.01
C VAL A 136 -14.99 -6.57 -7.68
N LYS A 137 -16.01 -5.98 -8.30
CA LYS A 137 -17.05 -6.71 -9.06
C LYS A 137 -16.45 -7.45 -10.27
N GLU A 138 -15.53 -6.83 -10.99
CA GLU A 138 -14.82 -7.46 -12.11
C GLU A 138 -13.96 -8.64 -11.64
N THR A 139 -13.21 -8.47 -10.54
CA THR A 139 -12.40 -9.52 -9.91
C THR A 139 -13.26 -10.72 -9.49
N GLN A 140 -14.43 -10.48 -8.88
CA GLN A 140 -15.39 -11.54 -8.55
C GLN A 140 -15.82 -12.33 -9.79
N ALA A 141 -16.12 -11.65 -10.90
CA ALA A 141 -16.53 -12.31 -12.12
C ALA A 141 -15.39 -13.16 -12.74
N LYS A 142 -14.15 -12.64 -12.71
CA LYS A 142 -12.97 -13.35 -13.22
C LYS A 142 -12.62 -14.57 -12.38
N LEU A 143 -12.64 -14.47 -11.05
CA LEU A 143 -12.39 -15.60 -10.15
C LEU A 143 -13.34 -16.79 -10.42
N LYS A 144 -14.63 -16.51 -10.69
CA LYS A 144 -15.62 -17.55 -11.04
C LYS A 144 -15.30 -18.29 -12.33
N ASN A 145 -14.52 -17.68 -13.23
CA ASN A 145 -14.10 -18.30 -14.48
C ASN A 145 -12.82 -19.15 -14.33
N LEU A 146 -12.20 -19.18 -13.15
CA LEU A 146 -11.02 -20.01 -12.89
C LEU A 146 -11.43 -21.43 -12.46
N ASN A 147 -10.47 -22.36 -12.45
CA ASN A 147 -10.65 -23.64 -11.78
C ASN A 147 -10.49 -23.44 -10.27
N LYS A 148 -11.49 -23.80 -9.47
CA LYS A 148 -11.49 -23.66 -8.01
C LYS A 148 -11.21 -25.01 -7.36
N GLU A 149 -10.34 -25.02 -6.36
CA GLU A 149 -10.07 -26.17 -5.49
C GLU A 149 -9.98 -25.69 -4.05
N TYR A 150 -10.65 -26.38 -3.13
CA TYR A 150 -10.68 -26.03 -1.71
C TYR A 150 -10.06 -27.16 -0.89
N ASP A 151 -9.16 -26.81 0.02
CA ASP A 151 -8.53 -27.71 0.97
C ASP A 151 -9.08 -27.46 2.39
N GLU A 152 -9.91 -28.39 2.85
CA GLU A 152 -10.53 -28.35 4.19
C GLU A 152 -9.52 -28.45 5.34
N PHE A 153 -8.31 -28.99 5.11
CA PHE A 153 -7.31 -29.13 6.17
C PHE A 153 -6.55 -27.83 6.44
N THR A 154 -6.39 -27.00 5.41
CA THR A 154 -5.61 -25.76 5.49
C THR A 154 -6.47 -24.50 5.40
N GLY A 155 -7.75 -24.62 5.06
CA GLY A 155 -8.63 -23.46 4.81
C GLY A 155 -8.24 -22.69 3.55
N LEU A 156 -7.44 -23.30 2.67
CA LEU A 156 -6.94 -22.68 1.44
C LEU A 156 -7.90 -22.96 0.28
N THR A 157 -8.36 -21.89 -0.37
CA THR A 157 -8.99 -21.98 -1.68
C THR A 157 -8.01 -21.54 -2.77
N MET A 158 -7.74 -22.42 -3.73
CA MET A 158 -6.91 -22.14 -4.89
C MET A 158 -7.78 -21.83 -6.13
N TYR A 159 -7.43 -20.77 -6.84
CA TYR A 159 -7.98 -20.41 -8.15
C TYR A 159 -6.88 -20.51 -9.21
N LYS A 160 -7.08 -21.45 -10.13
CA LYS A 160 -6.11 -21.88 -11.13
C LYS A 160 -6.57 -21.44 -12.53
N PRO A 161 -5.72 -20.80 -13.35
CA PRO A 161 -6.10 -20.43 -14.71
C PRO A 161 -6.43 -21.68 -15.54
N LYS A 162 -7.38 -21.56 -16.48
CA LYS A 162 -7.86 -22.69 -17.29
C LYS A 162 -6.77 -23.36 -18.13
N VAL A 163 -5.72 -22.61 -18.46
CA VAL A 163 -4.54 -23.07 -19.22
C VAL A 163 -3.52 -23.82 -18.36
N LEU A 164 -3.66 -23.78 -17.03
CA LEU A 164 -2.80 -24.51 -16.11
C LEU A 164 -2.99 -26.02 -16.36
N PRO A 165 -1.91 -26.77 -16.65
CA PRO A 165 -2.01 -28.21 -16.83
C PRO A 165 -2.57 -28.89 -15.58
N LYS A 166 -3.41 -29.93 -15.78
CA LYS A 166 -3.95 -30.73 -14.68
C LYS A 166 -2.84 -31.48 -13.92
N TYR A 167 -1.80 -31.91 -14.64
CA TYR A 167 -0.67 -32.63 -14.07
C TYR A 167 0.63 -31.88 -14.39
N VAL A 168 1.53 -31.83 -13.41
CA VAL A 168 2.83 -31.13 -13.55
C VAL A 168 3.70 -31.73 -14.65
N ASN A 169 3.59 -33.03 -14.91
CA ASN A 169 4.32 -33.77 -15.95
C ASN A 169 3.72 -33.61 -17.37
N THR A 170 3.11 -32.46 -17.68
CA THR A 170 2.47 -32.24 -19.00
C THR A 170 3.36 -31.44 -19.95
N ARG A 171 4.02 -30.38 -19.45
CA ARG A 171 4.86 -29.45 -20.22
C ARG A 171 5.64 -28.53 -19.27
N CYS A 172 6.67 -27.88 -19.78
CA CYS A 172 7.28 -26.75 -19.09
C CYS A 172 6.32 -25.55 -19.00
N TYR A 173 6.28 -24.88 -17.86
CA TYR A 173 5.56 -23.62 -17.68
C TYR A 173 6.05 -22.81 -16.49
N LEU A 174 5.73 -21.51 -16.54
CA LEU A 174 5.79 -20.59 -15.42
C LEU A 174 4.40 -19.93 -15.35
N LEU A 175 3.59 -20.31 -14.37
CA LEU A 175 2.20 -19.84 -14.26
C LEU A 175 1.83 -19.48 -12.82
N PRO A 176 1.31 -18.27 -12.58
CA PRO A 176 0.78 -17.88 -11.29
C PRO A 176 -0.62 -18.48 -11.08
N ILE A 177 -0.97 -18.65 -9.81
CA ILE A 177 -2.30 -18.99 -9.30
C ILE A 177 -2.62 -18.04 -8.14
N ILE A 178 -3.91 -17.94 -7.81
CA ILE A 178 -4.36 -17.22 -6.62
C ILE A 178 -4.71 -18.23 -5.53
N GLY A 179 -4.25 -17.99 -4.32
CA GLY A 179 -4.77 -18.60 -3.10
C GLY A 179 -5.59 -17.60 -2.30
N VAL A 180 -6.54 -18.10 -1.52
CA VAL A 180 -7.27 -17.35 -0.50
C VAL A 180 -7.29 -18.22 0.75
N ILE A 181 -6.59 -17.80 1.80
CA ILE A 181 -6.53 -18.51 3.08
C ILE A 181 -7.58 -17.92 4.00
N GLU A 182 -8.51 -18.74 4.50
CA GLU A 182 -9.48 -18.35 5.53
C GLU A 182 -9.07 -18.98 6.87
N SER A 183 -8.60 -18.17 7.83
CA SER A 183 -8.19 -18.64 9.16
C SER A 183 -8.50 -17.61 10.24
N ASP A 184 -9.11 -18.04 11.34
CA ASP A 184 -9.41 -17.22 12.52
C ASP A 184 -10.12 -15.89 12.23
N GLY A 185 -11.02 -15.88 11.23
CA GLY A 185 -11.77 -14.68 10.82
C GLY A 185 -10.94 -13.70 9.98
N ILE A 186 -9.70 -14.03 9.66
CA ILE A 186 -8.85 -13.30 8.73
C ILE A 186 -8.89 -14.03 7.40
N THR A 187 -8.93 -13.28 6.30
CA THR A 187 -8.72 -13.86 4.97
C THR A 187 -7.55 -13.21 4.28
N ILE A 188 -6.67 -14.02 3.70
CA ILE A 188 -5.40 -13.55 3.14
C ILE A 188 -5.35 -13.94 1.67
N PRO A 189 -5.30 -12.98 0.73
CA PRO A 189 -5.02 -13.29 -0.65
C PRO A 189 -3.55 -13.69 -0.81
N VAL A 190 -3.31 -14.68 -1.64
CA VAL A 190 -2.00 -15.26 -1.88
C VAL A 190 -1.73 -15.27 -3.38
N LEU A 191 -0.58 -14.76 -3.79
CA LEU A 191 -0.05 -15.01 -5.13
C LEU A 191 0.94 -16.17 -5.04
N ALA A 192 0.76 -17.21 -5.84
CA ALA A 192 1.74 -18.30 -5.91
C ALA A 192 2.18 -18.53 -7.35
N VAL A 193 3.48 -18.72 -7.59
CA VAL A 193 4.04 -18.94 -8.93
C VAL A 193 4.59 -20.35 -9.03
N ASN A 194 4.09 -21.11 -10.01
CA ASN A 194 4.56 -22.45 -10.29
C ASN A 194 5.66 -22.39 -11.34
N TYR A 195 6.81 -22.98 -11.02
CA TYR A 195 7.96 -23.12 -11.89
C TYR A 195 8.12 -24.60 -12.21
N VAL A 196 7.82 -24.99 -13.45
CA VAL A 196 7.75 -26.40 -13.83
C VAL A 196 8.60 -26.67 -15.06
N TYR A 197 9.55 -27.58 -14.88
CA TYR A 197 10.29 -28.25 -15.93
C TYR A 197 9.72 -29.65 -16.16
N TYR A 198 9.59 -30.04 -17.43
CA TYR A 198 9.24 -31.40 -17.85
C TYR A 198 10.06 -31.74 -19.10
N GLY A 199 10.72 -32.89 -19.08
CA GLY A 199 11.57 -33.34 -20.18
C GLY A 199 12.09 -34.75 -19.99
N ASP A 200 13.04 -35.14 -20.83
CA ASP A 200 13.68 -36.46 -20.86
C ASP A 200 14.94 -36.53 -19.99
N ASP A 201 15.58 -35.39 -19.69
CA ASP A 201 16.80 -35.30 -18.90
C ASP A 201 16.62 -34.48 -17.62
N TRP A 202 17.28 -34.88 -16.53
CA TRP A 202 17.31 -34.07 -15.30
C TRP A 202 18.11 -32.79 -15.51
N ILE A 203 17.54 -31.66 -15.10
CA ILE A 203 18.24 -30.39 -15.03
C ILE A 203 18.90 -30.21 -13.66
N PHE A 204 18.29 -30.76 -12.61
CA PHE A 204 18.57 -30.41 -11.21
C PHE A 204 18.59 -28.89 -11.07
N PHE A 205 17.50 -28.24 -11.48
CA PHE A 205 17.53 -26.79 -11.59
C PHE A 205 17.68 -26.17 -10.19
N GLU A 206 18.56 -25.19 -10.13
CA GLU A 206 18.81 -24.31 -8.98
C GLU A 206 18.42 -22.87 -9.32
N ASN A 207 18.27 -22.56 -10.62
CA ASN A 207 17.90 -21.24 -11.08
C ASN A 207 16.88 -21.31 -12.22
N CYS A 208 15.94 -20.36 -12.20
CA CYS A 208 15.04 -20.05 -13.29
C CYS A 208 15.30 -18.61 -13.77
N THR A 209 15.83 -18.47 -14.98
CA THR A 209 16.05 -17.16 -15.62
C THR A 209 14.92 -16.86 -16.58
N VAL A 210 14.21 -15.76 -16.35
CA VAL A 210 13.22 -15.19 -17.26
C VAL A 210 13.89 -14.13 -18.11
N LYS A 211 13.76 -14.23 -19.44
CA LYS A 211 14.10 -13.16 -20.38
C LYS A 211 12.85 -12.72 -21.13
N ALA A 212 12.29 -11.58 -20.74
CA ALA A 212 11.11 -10.95 -21.32
C ALA A 212 11.54 -9.70 -22.10
N ASP A 213 11.64 -9.81 -23.42
CA ASP A 213 12.30 -8.83 -24.29
C ASP A 213 13.71 -8.46 -23.77
N ASP A 214 13.90 -7.23 -23.30
CA ASP A 214 15.17 -6.72 -22.76
C ASP A 214 15.31 -6.90 -21.24
N ILE A 215 14.24 -7.31 -20.55
CA ILE A 215 14.25 -7.55 -19.11
C ILE A 215 14.73 -8.98 -18.83
N VAL A 216 15.70 -9.11 -17.92
CA VAL A 216 16.20 -10.39 -17.42
C VAL A 216 16.02 -10.44 -15.92
N MET A 217 15.45 -11.53 -15.41
CA MET A 217 15.20 -11.73 -13.99
C MET A 217 15.54 -13.17 -13.62
N ASP A 218 16.16 -13.36 -12.47
CA ASP A 218 16.60 -14.67 -11.98
C ASP A 218 15.86 -15.00 -10.68
N GLN A 219 15.33 -16.22 -10.61
CA GLN A 219 14.80 -16.82 -9.40
C GLN A 219 15.72 -17.97 -9.00
N HIS A 220 16.28 -17.88 -7.80
CA HIS A 220 17.08 -18.96 -7.21
C HIS A 220 16.18 -19.92 -6.42
N PHE A 221 16.60 -21.19 -6.35
CA PHE A 221 15.96 -22.23 -5.57
C PHE A 221 17.02 -23.05 -4.85
N GLU A 222 16.79 -23.30 -3.56
CA GLU A 222 17.56 -24.27 -2.82
C GLU A 222 17.16 -25.69 -3.25
N TYR A 223 18.05 -26.66 -3.01
CA TYR A 223 17.82 -28.04 -3.43
C TYR A 223 16.47 -28.60 -2.95
N PHE A 224 16.06 -28.25 -1.72
CA PHE A 224 14.82 -28.73 -1.09
C PHE A 224 13.57 -27.94 -1.49
N ASP A 225 13.70 -26.81 -2.18
CA ASP A 225 12.56 -26.05 -2.71
C ASP A 225 11.98 -26.73 -3.97
N VAL A 226 12.78 -27.57 -4.62
CA VAL A 226 12.46 -28.20 -5.90
C VAL A 226 12.08 -29.67 -5.70
N ASN A 227 10.83 -30.00 -6.00
CA ASN A 227 10.33 -31.36 -6.08
C ASN A 227 10.80 -32.01 -7.37
N ARG A 228 11.12 -33.30 -7.31
CA ARG A 228 11.73 -34.05 -8.41
C ARG A 228 11.10 -35.42 -8.50
N GLU A 229 10.48 -35.72 -9.63
CA GLU A 229 9.78 -36.98 -9.83
C GLU A 229 9.99 -37.55 -11.25
N ILE A 230 9.67 -38.83 -11.40
CA ILE A 230 9.74 -39.58 -12.67
C ILE A 230 8.36 -40.13 -12.97
N ALA A 231 7.89 -39.98 -14.20
CA ALA A 231 6.69 -40.63 -14.69
C ALA A 231 6.92 -41.19 -16.09
N HIS A 232 6.71 -42.50 -16.25
CA HIS A 232 6.74 -43.17 -17.55
C HIS A 232 8.01 -42.97 -18.40
N GLY A 233 9.15 -42.68 -17.76
CA GLY A 233 10.44 -42.46 -18.44
C GLY A 233 10.78 -40.99 -18.64
N ASP A 234 9.84 -40.08 -18.39
CA ASP A 234 10.10 -38.65 -18.34
C ASP A 234 10.39 -38.19 -16.91
N VAL A 235 11.07 -37.07 -16.80
CA VAL A 235 11.37 -36.39 -15.54
C VAL A 235 10.63 -35.06 -15.46
N TYR A 236 10.29 -34.66 -14.25
CA TYR A 236 9.78 -33.32 -14.00
C TYR A 236 10.31 -32.80 -12.68
N GLU A 237 10.64 -31.51 -12.72
CA GLU A 237 11.14 -30.75 -11.60
C GLU A 237 10.23 -29.56 -11.41
N PHE A 238 9.78 -29.33 -10.17
CA PHE A 238 8.86 -28.23 -9.92
C PHE A 238 9.03 -27.59 -8.55
N ALA A 239 8.91 -26.28 -8.53
CA ALA A 239 8.86 -25.47 -7.32
C ALA A 239 7.64 -24.55 -7.37
N GLN A 240 7.14 -24.18 -6.19
CA GLN A 240 6.12 -23.16 -6.05
C GLN A 240 6.59 -22.13 -5.05
N VAL A 241 6.64 -20.87 -5.48
CA VAL A 241 6.94 -19.74 -4.58
C VAL A 241 5.62 -19.09 -4.21
N VAL A 242 5.41 -18.85 -2.91
CA VAL A 242 4.11 -18.46 -2.34
C VAL A 242 4.25 -17.14 -1.59
N PHE A 243 3.38 -16.19 -1.91
CA PHE A 243 3.40 -14.84 -1.36
C PHE A 243 2.03 -14.46 -0.76
N PRO A 244 1.83 -14.66 0.55
CA PRO A 244 0.68 -14.11 1.25
C PRO A 244 0.76 -12.58 1.30
N TYR A 245 -0.33 -11.90 0.94
CA TYR A 245 -0.40 -10.44 1.05
C TYR A 245 -0.74 -10.03 2.48
N ILE A 246 0.13 -9.21 3.08
CA ILE A 246 0.01 -8.78 4.49
C ILE A 246 -0.20 -7.26 4.64
N GLY A 247 -0.75 -6.61 3.61
CA GLY A 247 -1.06 -5.18 3.63
C GLY A 247 -0.03 -4.28 2.92
N GLU A 248 1.01 -4.86 2.32
CA GLU A 248 2.00 -4.12 1.53
C GLU A 248 2.58 -4.99 0.40
N ILE A 249 2.82 -4.39 -0.76
CA ILE A 249 3.59 -5.00 -1.85
C ILE A 249 5.05 -4.54 -1.68
N SER A 250 5.93 -5.44 -1.23
CA SER A 250 7.35 -5.15 -1.05
C SER A 250 8.21 -6.41 -1.22
N GLY A 251 9.53 -6.21 -1.37
CA GLY A 251 10.52 -7.29 -1.45
C GLY A 251 10.25 -8.26 -2.60
N GLU A 252 10.35 -9.57 -2.32
CA GLU A 252 10.20 -10.62 -3.34
C GLU A 252 8.83 -10.64 -4.02
N LEU A 253 7.76 -10.22 -3.32
CA LEU A 253 6.43 -10.10 -3.93
C LEU A 253 6.42 -9.01 -5.00
N GLU A 254 7.02 -7.85 -4.73
CA GLU A 254 7.12 -6.75 -5.69
C GLU A 254 7.94 -7.16 -6.92
N GLU A 255 9.10 -7.78 -6.70
CA GLU A 255 9.96 -8.29 -7.77
C GLU A 255 9.25 -9.37 -8.61
N THR A 256 8.49 -10.25 -7.98
CA THR A 256 7.69 -11.28 -8.66
C THR A 256 6.59 -10.65 -9.50
N ILE A 257 5.83 -9.68 -8.97
CA ILE A 257 4.80 -8.96 -9.72
C ILE A 257 5.43 -8.24 -10.93
N HIS A 258 6.58 -7.60 -10.75
CA HIS A 258 7.31 -6.96 -11.84
C HIS A 258 7.72 -7.98 -12.92
N THR A 259 8.22 -9.16 -12.53
CA THR A 259 8.55 -10.26 -13.45
C THR A 259 7.33 -10.70 -14.25
N LEU A 260 6.22 -11.00 -13.57
CA LEU A 260 5.00 -11.48 -14.21
C LEU A 260 4.42 -10.42 -15.15
N ARG A 261 4.48 -9.13 -14.80
CA ARG A 261 4.11 -8.02 -15.69
C ARG A 261 5.00 -7.95 -16.92
N ALA A 262 6.32 -8.14 -16.77
CA ALA A 262 7.24 -8.19 -17.91
C ALA A 262 6.91 -9.36 -18.86
N ILE A 263 6.64 -10.56 -18.31
CA ILE A 263 6.22 -11.73 -19.12
C ILE A 263 4.93 -11.42 -19.88
N ALA A 264 3.91 -10.91 -19.18
CA ALA A 264 2.59 -10.63 -19.74
C ALA A 264 2.61 -9.61 -20.89
N ASN A 265 3.48 -8.60 -20.81
CA ASN A 265 3.50 -7.48 -21.76
C ASN A 265 4.56 -7.61 -22.85
N SER A 266 5.54 -8.49 -22.68
CA SER A 266 6.61 -8.68 -23.66
C SER A 266 6.13 -9.28 -24.99
N GLN A 267 6.87 -9.00 -26.06
CA GLN A 267 6.67 -9.67 -27.35
C GLN A 267 7.14 -11.12 -27.26
N LYS A 268 8.35 -11.35 -26.76
CA LYS A 268 8.94 -12.68 -26.60
C LYS A 268 9.43 -12.88 -25.18
N THR A 269 9.01 -13.98 -24.57
CA THR A 269 9.54 -14.43 -23.28
C THR A 269 10.18 -15.80 -23.44
N MET A 270 11.41 -15.93 -22.99
CA MET A 270 12.09 -17.21 -22.83
C MET A 270 12.34 -17.45 -21.35
N VAL A 271 12.15 -18.68 -20.91
CA VAL A 271 12.43 -19.10 -19.53
C VAL A 271 13.45 -20.22 -19.59
N ARG A 272 14.52 -20.09 -18.82
CA ARG A 272 15.60 -21.07 -18.73
C ARG A 272 15.69 -21.63 -17.32
N PHE A 273 15.54 -22.94 -17.20
CA PHE A 273 15.94 -23.68 -16.01
C PHE A 273 17.40 -24.08 -16.15
N SER A 274 18.21 -23.81 -15.12
CA SER A 274 19.65 -24.13 -15.10
C SER A 274 20.01 -24.83 -13.79
N GLY A 275 20.69 -25.96 -13.90
CA GLY A 275 21.42 -26.60 -12.81
C GLY A 275 22.93 -26.57 -13.08
N GLU A 276 23.70 -27.34 -12.31
CA GLU A 276 25.17 -27.36 -12.40
C GLU A 276 25.69 -27.70 -13.82
N ASN A 277 25.12 -28.75 -14.43
CA ASN A 277 25.63 -29.32 -15.68
C ASN A 277 24.63 -29.27 -16.84
N HIS A 278 23.38 -28.93 -16.57
CA HIS A 278 22.27 -29.03 -17.52
C HIS A 278 21.45 -27.76 -17.53
N LEU A 279 20.87 -27.47 -18.69
CA LEU A 279 19.95 -26.36 -18.87
C LEU A 279 18.84 -26.74 -19.84
N HIS A 280 17.67 -26.16 -19.64
CA HIS A 280 16.55 -26.25 -20.56
C HIS A 280 15.94 -24.87 -20.76
N THR A 281 15.55 -24.54 -21.99
CA THR A 281 14.91 -23.26 -22.30
C THR A 281 13.64 -23.47 -23.10
N PHE A 282 12.55 -22.86 -22.66
CA PHE A 282 11.29 -22.85 -23.39
C PHE A 282 10.83 -21.40 -23.65
N THR A 283 9.91 -21.23 -24.60
CA THR A 283 9.27 -19.94 -24.89
C THR A 283 7.88 -19.92 -24.28
N VAL A 284 7.55 -18.89 -23.51
CA VAL A 284 6.21 -18.75 -22.92
C VAL A 284 5.21 -18.46 -24.03
N ASN A 285 4.17 -19.29 -24.11
CA ASN A 285 3.15 -19.17 -25.16
C ASN A 285 2.14 -18.04 -24.86
N ALA A 286 1.36 -17.64 -25.86
CA ALA A 286 0.42 -16.53 -25.74
C ALA A 286 -0.72 -16.79 -24.73
N ALA A 287 -1.16 -18.04 -24.58
CA ALA A 287 -2.23 -18.40 -23.64
C ALA A 287 -1.74 -18.28 -22.18
N ASP A 288 -0.49 -18.68 -21.91
CA ASP A 288 0.14 -18.50 -20.60
C ASP A 288 0.35 -17.02 -20.28
N LYS A 289 0.81 -16.21 -21.25
CA LYS A 289 0.92 -14.75 -21.07
C LYS A 289 -0.42 -14.09 -20.72
N ALA A 290 -1.49 -14.50 -21.42
CA ALA A 290 -2.83 -14.00 -21.14
C ALA A 290 -3.31 -14.41 -19.74
N ALA A 291 -3.04 -15.65 -19.32
CA ALA A 291 -3.36 -16.13 -17.98
C ALA A 291 -2.58 -15.40 -16.89
N ILE A 292 -1.27 -15.13 -17.09
CA ILE A 292 -0.46 -14.33 -16.17
C ILE A 292 -1.09 -12.95 -15.99
N LYS A 293 -1.48 -12.29 -17.08
CA LYS A 293 -2.14 -10.98 -17.04
C LYS A 293 -3.46 -11.03 -16.28
N GLU A 294 -4.28 -12.06 -16.52
CA GLU A 294 -5.57 -12.23 -15.84
C GLU A 294 -5.40 -12.46 -14.34
N ILE A 295 -4.45 -13.31 -13.94
CA ILE A 295 -4.16 -13.61 -12.54
C ILE A 295 -3.62 -12.38 -11.80
N LEU A 296 -2.73 -11.60 -12.41
CA LEU A 296 -2.25 -10.34 -11.82
C LEU A 296 -3.39 -9.33 -11.63
N ASP A 297 -4.25 -9.18 -12.63
CA ASP A 297 -5.39 -8.27 -12.54
C ASP A 297 -6.38 -8.69 -11.43
N ILE A 298 -6.61 -9.99 -11.26
CA ILE A 298 -7.39 -10.54 -10.16
C ILE A 298 -6.71 -10.24 -8.82
N PHE A 299 -5.40 -10.49 -8.70
CA PHE A 299 -4.65 -10.28 -7.47
C PHE A 299 -4.71 -8.81 -7.01
N GLU A 300 -4.52 -7.86 -7.93
CA GLU A 300 -4.66 -6.43 -7.66
C GLU A 300 -6.05 -6.08 -7.12
N GLY A 301 -7.11 -6.66 -7.68
CA GLY A 301 -8.46 -6.43 -7.17
C GLY A 301 -8.75 -7.13 -5.85
N LEU A 302 -8.06 -8.23 -5.53
CA LEU A 302 -8.12 -8.85 -4.21
C LEU A 302 -7.43 -8.01 -3.14
N ILE A 303 -6.26 -7.43 -3.46
CA ILE A 303 -5.55 -6.49 -2.60
C ILE A 303 -6.42 -5.26 -2.30
N LEU A 304 -7.00 -4.66 -3.35
CA LEU A 304 -7.90 -3.51 -3.20
C LEU A 304 -9.10 -3.80 -2.29
N ALA A 305 -9.63 -5.03 -2.35
CA ALA A 305 -10.69 -5.45 -1.44
C ALA A 305 -10.18 -5.66 -0.02
N PHE A 306 -9.01 -6.29 0.16
CA PHE A 306 -8.40 -6.57 1.47
C PHE A 306 -8.17 -5.30 2.29
N ASP A 307 -7.73 -4.22 1.66
CA ASP A 307 -7.43 -2.95 2.33
C ASP A 307 -8.68 -2.21 2.84
N ASP A 308 -9.88 -2.78 2.64
CA ASP A 308 -11.16 -2.30 3.19
C ASP A 308 -11.97 -3.46 3.77
N SER A 309 -11.99 -3.52 5.10
CA SER A 309 -12.61 -4.60 5.85
C SER A 309 -14.07 -4.88 5.45
N VAL A 310 -14.83 -3.87 5.02
CA VAL A 310 -16.24 -4.05 4.65
C VAL A 310 -16.38 -4.68 3.26
N GLU A 311 -15.62 -4.19 2.28
CA GLU A 311 -15.63 -4.76 0.92
C GLU A 311 -15.04 -6.17 0.89
N PHE A 312 -14.03 -6.42 1.72
CA PHE A 312 -13.44 -7.74 1.84
C PHE A 312 -14.44 -8.76 2.39
N GLU A 313 -15.16 -8.45 3.47
CA GLU A 313 -16.21 -9.34 3.98
C GLU A 313 -17.31 -9.64 2.94
N ILE A 314 -17.73 -8.63 2.15
CA ILE A 314 -18.71 -8.81 1.06
C ILE A 314 -18.16 -9.70 -0.06
N LEU A 315 -16.88 -9.56 -0.39
CA LEU A 315 -16.20 -10.39 -1.37
C LEU A 315 -16.17 -11.85 -0.90
N LEU A 316 -15.80 -12.10 0.35
CA LEU A 316 -15.70 -13.43 0.93
C LEU A 316 -17.04 -14.15 0.99
N GLN A 317 -18.10 -13.48 1.47
CA GLN A 317 -19.45 -14.05 1.53
C GLN A 317 -19.98 -14.48 0.14
N LYS A 318 -19.54 -13.83 -0.93
CA LYS A 318 -19.96 -14.12 -2.31
C LYS A 318 -19.08 -15.14 -3.02
N ILE A 319 -17.88 -15.40 -2.49
CA ILE A 319 -16.94 -16.42 -2.96
C ILE A 319 -17.23 -17.79 -2.32
N GLN A 320 -17.85 -17.81 -1.13
CA GLN A 320 -18.33 -19.00 -0.44
C GLN A 320 -19.59 -19.66 -1.07
N LEU A 321 -20.12 -19.13 -2.18
CA LEU A 321 -21.22 -19.73 -2.96
C LEU A 321 -20.74 -20.47 -4.21
#